data_AF-A0A1Q9MXV9-F1
#
_entry.id   AF-A0A1Q9MXV9-F1
#
_cell.length_a   1.000
_cell.length_b   1.000
_cell.length_c   1.000
_cell.angle_alpha   90.00
_cell.angle_beta   90.00
_cell.angle_gamma   90.00
#
_symmetry.space_group_name_H-M   'P 1'
#
loop_
_entity.id
_entity.type
_entity.pdbx_description
1 polymer ?
#
loop_
_entity_poly.entity_id
_entity_poly.type
_entity_poly.pdbx_seq_one_letter_code
_entity_poly.pdbx_strand_id
1 'polypeptide(L)'
;MNSFPQYLLRRLIPPDAVRLVGGKIEVTVINVLMPVTIEHFPDEDFARYVDIVVDGVPLQGEQKRDFSYQLEAHFENNVINVTRAKEHDGLVIPLGGVVKLIAPNIWHWNVGETHTIYVRIYDDPPIEVTVECKVSQ
;
A
#
# COMPACT_ATOMS: atom_id res chain seq x y z
N MET A 1 -23.48 -0.58 -9.71
CA MET A 1 -23.00 -0.88 -8.34
C MET A 1 -22.25 -2.20 -8.38
N ASN A 2 -20.95 -2.17 -8.68
CA ASN A 2 -20.08 -3.32 -8.48
C ASN A 2 -19.40 -3.12 -7.13
N SER A 3 -19.98 -3.67 -6.06
CA SER A 3 -19.24 -3.82 -4.82
C SER A 3 -18.23 -4.95 -5.03
N PHE A 4 -16.93 -4.63 -4.98
CA PHE A 4 -15.92 -5.68 -4.99
C PHE A 4 -16.16 -6.61 -3.78
N PRO A 5 -16.17 -7.94 -3.98
CA PRO A 5 -16.38 -8.85 -2.89
C PRO A 5 -15.30 -8.67 -1.81
N GLN A 6 -15.72 -8.41 -0.58
CA GLN A 6 -14.82 -8.18 0.57
C GLN A 6 -13.82 -9.32 0.80
N TYR A 7 -14.18 -10.56 0.46
CA TYR A 7 -13.26 -11.70 0.56
C TYR A 7 -12.12 -11.65 -0.46
N LEU A 8 -12.30 -10.99 -1.62
CA LEU A 8 -11.22 -10.75 -2.58
C LEU A 8 -10.29 -9.65 -2.08
N LEU A 9 -10.84 -8.57 -1.50
CA LEU A 9 -10.04 -7.49 -0.92
C LEU A 9 -9.11 -7.96 0.22
N ARG A 10 -9.50 -9.00 0.97
CA ARG A 10 -8.60 -9.65 1.95
C ARG A 10 -7.39 -10.33 1.35
N ARG A 11 -7.42 -10.64 0.05
CA ARG A 11 -6.28 -11.21 -0.69
C ARG A 11 -5.37 -10.11 -1.25
N LEU A 12 -5.81 -8.85 -1.23
CA LEU A 12 -4.99 -7.69 -1.63
C LEU A 12 -3.76 -7.58 -0.72
N ILE A 13 -3.94 -7.80 0.59
CA ILE A 13 -2.86 -7.81 1.58
C ILE A 13 -2.94 -9.14 2.34
N PRO A 14 -2.11 -10.13 1.97
CA PRO A 14 -2.04 -11.41 2.67
C PRO A 14 -1.73 -11.29 4.18
N PRO A 15 -2.12 -12.26 5.02
CA PRO A 15 -1.85 -12.22 6.47
C PRO A 15 -0.36 -12.12 6.85
N ASP A 16 0.51 -12.65 6.01
CA ASP A 16 1.98 -12.65 6.13
C ASP A 16 2.66 -11.57 5.27
N ALA A 17 1.88 -10.61 4.75
CA ALA A 17 2.37 -9.60 3.84
C ALA A 17 3.41 -8.64 4.45
N VAL A 18 3.42 -8.50 5.78
CA VAL A 18 4.19 -7.48 6.48
C VAL A 18 5.49 -8.05 7.05
N ARG A 19 6.60 -7.47 6.63
CA ARG A 19 7.95 -7.85 7.04
C ARG A 19 8.74 -6.63 7.50
N LEU A 20 9.64 -6.82 8.46
CA LEU A 20 10.61 -5.81 8.88
C LEU A 20 11.98 -6.17 8.31
N VAL A 21 12.41 -5.46 7.27
CA VAL A 21 13.66 -5.73 6.55
C VAL A 21 14.54 -4.49 6.57
N GLY A 22 15.74 -4.60 7.14
CA GLY A 22 16.70 -3.49 7.18
C GLY A 22 16.18 -2.23 7.88
N GLY A 23 15.28 -2.39 8.87
CA GLY A 23 14.66 -1.27 9.58
C GLY A 23 13.51 -0.58 8.83
N LYS A 24 13.13 -1.07 7.66
CA LYS A 24 11.95 -0.63 6.90
C LYS A 24 10.83 -1.67 6.97
N ILE A 25 9.60 -1.22 6.77
CA ILE A 25 8.44 -2.09 6.63
C ILE A 25 8.32 -2.44 5.14
N GLU A 26 8.32 -3.73 4.82
CA GLU A 26 7.96 -4.26 3.51
C GLU A 26 6.54 -4.83 3.61
N VAL A 27 5.63 -4.36 2.75
CA VAL A 27 4.26 -4.87 2.64
C VAL A 27 4.05 -5.47 1.26
N THR A 28 3.70 -6.74 1.21
CA THR A 28 3.32 -7.42 -0.03
C THR A 28 1.86 -7.13 -0.37
N VAL A 29 1.63 -6.58 -1.55
CA VAL A 29 0.30 -6.31 -2.09
C VAL A 29 0.11 -7.13 -3.36
N ILE A 30 -1.00 -7.86 -3.44
CA ILE A 30 -1.36 -8.67 -4.61
C ILE A 30 -2.51 -7.98 -5.33
N ASN A 31 -2.35 -7.60 -6.59
CA ASN A 31 -3.46 -7.07 -7.35
C ASN A 31 -4.54 -8.17 -7.54
N VAL A 32 -5.73 -7.95 -7.00
CA VAL A 32 -6.87 -8.89 -7.04
C VAL A 32 -8.11 -8.30 -7.71
N LEU A 33 -7.96 -7.12 -8.30
CA LEU A 33 -9.05 -6.35 -8.87
C LEU A 33 -9.07 -6.54 -10.40
N MET A 34 -8.35 -5.68 -11.10
CA MET A 34 -8.18 -5.64 -12.55
C MET A 34 -6.78 -5.10 -12.85
N PRO A 35 -6.25 -5.24 -14.08
CA PRO A 35 -4.99 -4.61 -14.43
C PRO A 35 -4.97 -3.11 -14.06
N VAL A 36 -4.00 -2.69 -13.26
CA VAL A 36 -3.86 -1.30 -12.80
C VAL A 36 -2.75 -0.66 -13.61
N THR A 37 -3.08 0.36 -14.39
CA THR A 37 -2.10 1.20 -15.08
C THR A 37 -1.60 2.29 -14.14
N ILE A 38 -0.36 2.75 -14.34
CA ILE A 38 0.24 3.82 -13.55
C ILE A 38 -0.52 5.15 -13.70
N GLU A 39 -1.28 5.31 -14.77
CA GLU A 39 -2.10 6.50 -15.05
C GLU A 39 -3.20 6.72 -14.00
N HIS A 40 -3.65 5.65 -13.33
CA HIS A 40 -4.60 5.72 -12.23
C HIS A 40 -3.96 6.11 -10.89
N PHE A 41 -2.62 6.15 -10.80
CA PHE A 41 -1.95 6.64 -9.60
C PHE A 41 -2.05 8.17 -9.50
N PRO A 42 -2.22 8.71 -8.28
CA PRO A 42 -2.46 10.13 -8.08
C PRO A 42 -1.27 10.98 -8.53
N ASP A 43 -1.55 12.14 -9.12
CA ASP A 43 -0.57 13.20 -9.34
C ASP A 43 -0.24 13.86 -8.00
N GLU A 44 1.03 13.76 -7.58
CA GLU A 44 1.74 14.56 -6.57
C GLU A 44 1.15 14.63 -5.14
N ASP A 45 -0.12 14.31 -4.93
CA ASP A 45 -0.82 14.43 -3.65
C ASP A 45 -1.39 13.08 -3.20
N PHE A 46 -0.48 12.15 -2.93
CA PHE A 46 -0.76 10.87 -2.27
C PHE A 46 -1.61 11.07 -0.99
N ALA A 47 -1.40 12.19 -0.29
CA ALA A 47 -2.10 12.52 0.93
C ALA A 47 -3.61 12.76 0.73
N ARG A 48 -4.07 13.10 -0.48
CA ARG A 48 -5.50 13.19 -0.80
C ARG A 48 -6.08 11.89 -1.33
N TYR A 49 -5.25 11.01 -1.86
CA TYR A 49 -5.69 9.79 -2.55
C TYR A 49 -5.78 8.58 -1.62
N VAL A 50 -4.99 8.54 -0.55
CA VAL A 50 -4.96 7.39 0.36
C VAL A 50 -5.07 7.84 1.80
N ASP A 51 -5.96 7.26 2.60
CA ASP A 51 -5.91 7.31 4.06
C ASP A 51 -5.37 6.00 4.63
N ILE A 52 -4.51 6.12 5.64
CA ILE A 52 -3.90 5.00 6.34
C ILE A 52 -4.16 5.20 7.83
N VAL A 53 -4.71 4.18 8.48
CA VAL A 53 -4.94 4.13 9.92
C VAL A 53 -4.32 2.85 10.46
N VAL A 54 -3.45 2.98 11.45
CA VAL A 54 -2.75 1.86 12.10
C VAL A 54 -3.18 1.83 13.56
N ASP A 55 -3.73 0.70 14.01
CA ASP A 55 -4.19 0.51 15.40
C ASP A 55 -5.11 1.64 15.89
N GLY A 56 -5.94 2.16 14.99
CA GLY A 56 -6.85 3.29 15.24
C GLY A 56 -6.18 4.68 15.17
N VAL A 57 -4.88 4.76 14.94
CA VAL A 57 -4.12 6.01 14.80
C VAL A 57 -3.96 6.37 13.31
N PRO A 58 -4.58 7.46 12.84
CA PRO A 58 -4.48 7.90 11.45
C PRO A 58 -3.13 8.56 11.15
N LEU A 59 -2.58 8.30 9.97
CA LEU A 59 -1.45 9.05 9.43
C LEU A 59 -1.94 10.42 8.89
N GLN A 60 -1.44 11.52 9.43
CA GLN A 60 -1.94 12.87 9.12
C GLN A 60 -0.83 13.91 8.94
N GLY A 61 -1.16 15.03 8.29
CA GLY A 61 -0.31 16.22 8.19
C GLY A 61 1.06 15.92 7.57
N GLU A 62 2.12 16.40 8.22
CA GLU A 62 3.51 16.21 7.78
C GLU A 62 3.93 14.74 7.75
N GLN A 63 3.49 13.92 8.73
CA GLN A 63 3.84 12.48 8.74
C GLN A 63 3.36 11.77 7.47
N LYS A 64 2.17 12.12 6.98
CA LYS A 64 1.60 11.55 5.76
C LYS A 64 2.40 11.94 4.52
N ARG A 65 2.86 13.19 4.47
CA ARG A 65 3.70 13.72 3.40
C ARG A 65 5.08 13.07 3.42
N ASP A 66 5.73 13.00 4.57
CA ASP A 66 7.06 12.41 4.70
C ASP A 66 7.05 10.91 4.41
N PHE A 67 5.99 10.23 4.83
CA PHE A 67 5.73 8.84 4.48
C PHE A 67 5.62 8.66 2.96
N SER A 68 4.84 9.50 2.26
CA SER A 68 4.64 9.34 0.82
C SER A 68 5.92 9.53 0.01
N TYR A 69 6.79 10.47 0.41
CA TYR A 69 8.07 10.69 -0.28
C TYR A 69 9.07 9.54 -0.08
N GLN A 70 8.93 8.76 0.98
CA GLN A 70 9.79 7.61 1.29
C GLN A 70 9.19 6.27 0.87
N LEU A 71 7.92 6.27 0.45
CA LEU A 71 7.21 5.08 0.03
C LEU A 71 7.64 4.68 -1.38
N GLU A 72 8.18 3.48 -1.51
CA GLU A 72 8.58 2.88 -2.78
C GLU A 72 7.68 1.69 -3.10
N ALA A 73 7.21 1.60 -4.33
CA ALA A 73 6.58 0.42 -4.89
C ALA A 73 7.60 -0.32 -5.77
N HIS A 74 7.91 -1.55 -5.40
CA HIS A 74 8.79 -2.45 -6.13
C HIS A 74 7.92 -3.44 -6.90
N PHE A 75 8.01 -3.39 -8.22
CA PHE A 75 7.25 -4.27 -9.12
C PHE A 75 8.15 -4.72 -10.28
N GLU A 76 8.33 -6.04 -10.40
CA GLU A 76 9.29 -6.65 -11.33
C GLU A 76 10.71 -6.05 -11.17
N ASN A 77 11.26 -5.43 -12.22
CA ASN A 77 12.56 -4.76 -12.20
C ASN A 77 12.45 -3.25 -11.97
N ASN A 78 11.27 -2.74 -11.61
CA ASN A 78 11.03 -1.33 -11.38
C ASN A 78 10.97 -1.01 -9.89
N VAL A 79 11.62 0.09 -9.52
CA VAL A 79 11.48 0.75 -8.21
C VAL A 79 10.84 2.10 -8.46
N ILE A 80 9.65 2.29 -7.91
CA ILE A 80 8.78 3.42 -8.21
C ILE A 80 8.58 4.19 -6.93
N ASN A 81 9.03 5.44 -6.88
CA ASN A 81 8.59 6.32 -5.81
C ASN A 81 7.12 6.66 -6.03
N VAL A 82 6.27 6.46 -5.03
CA VAL A 82 4.81 6.64 -5.20
C VAL A 82 4.44 8.07 -5.61
N THR A 83 5.20 9.08 -5.17
CA THR A 83 4.99 10.48 -5.59
C THR A 83 5.43 10.77 -7.03
N ARG A 84 6.25 9.90 -7.63
CA ARG A 84 6.79 10.02 -8.99
C ARG A 84 6.31 8.87 -9.88
N ALA A 85 5.21 8.23 -9.50
CA ALA A 85 4.71 7.02 -10.17
C ALA A 85 4.56 7.22 -11.68
N LYS A 86 4.07 8.38 -12.12
CA LYS A 86 3.84 8.71 -13.53
C LYS A 86 5.09 8.81 -14.42
N GLU A 87 6.29 8.83 -13.83
CA GLU A 87 7.53 8.73 -14.62
C GLU A 87 7.71 7.35 -15.27
N HIS A 88 6.96 6.34 -14.80
CA HIS A 88 6.96 4.98 -15.33
C HIS A 88 5.80 4.75 -16.29
N ASP A 89 5.66 5.63 -17.29
CA ASP A 89 4.58 5.58 -18.28
C ASP A 89 4.46 4.20 -18.97
N GLY A 90 3.23 3.76 -19.21
CA GLY A 90 2.92 2.44 -19.78
C GLY A 90 3.09 1.24 -18.85
N LEU A 91 3.47 1.44 -17.58
CA LEU A 91 3.54 0.34 -16.61
C LEU A 91 2.13 -0.15 -16.25
N VAL A 92 1.95 -1.48 -16.33
CA VAL A 92 0.69 -2.16 -15.98
C VAL A 92 0.96 -3.24 -14.96
N ILE A 93 0.30 -3.15 -13.81
CA ILE A 93 0.29 -4.21 -12.79
C ILE A 93 -0.86 -5.17 -13.15
N PRO A 94 -0.60 -6.37 -13.67
CA PRO A 94 -1.65 -7.28 -14.10
C PRO A 94 -2.43 -7.83 -12.90
N LEU A 95 -3.60 -8.45 -13.17
CA LEU A 95 -4.30 -9.23 -12.15
C LEU A 95 -3.40 -10.37 -11.66
N GLY A 96 -3.26 -10.50 -10.33
CA GLY A 96 -2.33 -11.41 -9.67
C GLY A 96 -0.89 -10.87 -9.56
N GLY A 97 -0.60 -9.70 -10.13
CA GLY A 97 0.69 -9.03 -9.99
C GLY A 97 1.02 -8.73 -8.54
N VAL A 98 2.28 -8.95 -8.15
CA VAL A 98 2.74 -8.76 -6.77
C VAL A 98 3.59 -7.50 -6.70
N VAL A 99 3.15 -6.53 -5.91
CA VAL A 99 3.87 -5.29 -5.63
C VAL A 99 4.37 -5.35 -4.20
N LYS A 100 5.63 -4.99 -3.99
CA LYS A 100 6.18 -4.79 -2.65
C LYS A 100 6.24 -3.31 -2.33
N LEU A 101 5.49 -2.88 -1.33
CA LEU A 101 5.56 -1.52 -0.82
C LEU A 101 6.62 -1.46 0.28
N ILE A 102 7.65 -0.66 0.08
CA ILE A 102 8.72 -0.43 1.05
C ILE A 102 8.47 0.92 1.69
N ALA A 103 8.18 0.90 2.99
CA ALA A 103 7.80 2.07 3.77
C ALA A 103 8.79 2.29 4.95
N PRO A 104 8.99 3.55 5.37
CA PRO A 104 9.74 3.83 6.60
C PRO A 104 8.99 3.26 7.82
N ASN A 105 9.73 2.69 8.78
CA ASN A 105 9.17 2.21 10.04
C ASN A 105 8.94 3.37 11.04
N ILE A 106 8.04 4.29 10.69
CA ILE A 106 7.76 5.49 11.50
C ILE A 106 7.05 5.18 12.83
N TRP A 107 6.47 3.98 12.94
CA TRP A 107 5.80 3.49 14.16
C TRP A 107 6.69 2.59 15.02
N HIS A 108 7.95 2.39 14.64
CA HIS A 108 8.91 1.55 15.37
C HIS A 108 8.41 0.13 15.65
N TRP A 109 7.73 -0.49 14.68
CA TRP A 109 7.25 -1.86 14.76
C TRP A 109 8.39 -2.86 14.95
N ASN A 110 8.12 -3.90 15.73
CA ASN A 110 9.03 -4.99 16.02
C ASN A 110 8.49 -6.31 15.46
N VAL A 111 9.41 -7.22 15.15
CA VAL A 111 9.08 -8.58 14.71
C VAL A 111 8.25 -9.28 15.79
N GLY A 112 7.17 -9.93 15.36
CA GLY A 112 6.27 -10.69 16.21
C GLY A 112 5.06 -9.90 16.70
N GLU A 113 5.05 -8.57 16.55
CA GLU A 113 3.90 -7.73 16.85
C GLU A 113 2.77 -7.95 15.82
N THR A 114 1.53 -7.75 16.27
CA THR A 114 0.34 -7.79 15.43
C THR A 114 -0.27 -6.40 15.39
N HIS A 115 -0.55 -5.90 14.19
CA HIS A 115 -1.15 -4.58 13.98
C HIS A 115 -2.39 -4.71 13.09
N THR A 116 -3.35 -3.82 13.32
CA THR A 116 -4.49 -3.63 12.43
C THR A 116 -4.24 -2.42 11.54
N ILE A 117 -4.20 -2.64 10.23
CA ILE A 117 -4.02 -1.60 9.22
C ILE A 117 -5.33 -1.44 8.46
N TYR A 118 -5.86 -0.22 8.44
CA TYR A 118 -6.91 0.19 7.53
C TYR A 118 -6.32 1.11 6.46
N VAL A 119 -6.62 0.80 5.21
CA VAL A 119 -6.27 1.60 4.05
C VAL A 119 -7.54 1.93 3.28
N ARG A 120 -7.73 3.21 2.98
CA ARG A 120 -8.76 3.70 2.08
C ARG A 120 -8.12 4.41 0.91
N ILE A 121 -8.44 3.96 -0.30
CA ILE A 121 -8.03 4.58 -1.55
C ILE A 121 -9.26 5.29 -2.12
N TYR A 122 -9.14 6.59 -2.31
CA TYR A 122 -10.19 7.46 -2.86
C TYR A 122 -10.23 7.33 -4.39
N ASP A 123 -10.77 6.21 -4.84
CA ASP A 123 -11.14 5.95 -6.23
C ASP A 123 -12.67 6.01 -6.41
N ASP A 124 -13.20 5.87 -7.62
CA ASP A 124 -14.64 5.78 -7.91
C ASP A 124 -15.02 4.39 -8.45
N PRO A 125 -15.50 3.45 -7.60
CA PRO A 125 -15.81 3.60 -6.17
C PRO A 125 -14.58 3.44 -5.25
N PRO A 126 -14.62 3.96 -4.00
CA PRO A 126 -13.50 3.85 -3.08
C PRO A 126 -13.16 2.40 -2.74
N ILE A 127 -11.87 2.13 -2.59
CA ILE A 127 -11.37 0.83 -2.15
C ILE A 127 -11.01 0.95 -0.68
N GLU A 128 -11.64 0.12 0.15
CA GLU A 128 -11.45 0.12 1.60
C GLU A 128 -11.04 -1.28 2.05
N VAL A 129 -9.90 -1.36 2.75
CA VAL A 129 -9.32 -2.62 3.20
C VAL A 129 -8.86 -2.49 4.64
N THR A 130 -9.34 -3.38 5.50
CA THR A 130 -8.82 -3.57 6.86
C THR A 130 -8.17 -4.94 6.93
N VAL A 131 -6.94 -4.99 7.41
CA VAL A 131 -6.21 -6.24 7.64
C VAL A 131 -5.57 -6.24 9.02
N GLU A 132 -5.58 -7.41 9.65
CA GLU A 132 -4.74 -7.72 10.79
C GLU A 132 -3.53 -8.49 10.28
N CYS A 133 -2.33 -8.01 10.57
CA CYS A 133 -1.09 -8.59 10.07
C CYS A 133 -0.09 -8.75 11.21
N LYS A 134 0.65 -9.86 11.18
CA LYS A 134 1.77 -10.10 12.09
C LYS A 134 3.08 -9.72 11.40
N VAL A 135 3.88 -8.89 12.05
CA VAL A 135 5.19 -8.47 11.55
C VAL A 135 6.16 -9.65 11.60
N SER A 136 6.71 -10.01 10.45
CA SER A 136 7.71 -11.07 10.32
C SER A 136 9.08 -10.51 9.93
N GLN A 137 10.11 -11.37 9.93
CA GLN A 137 11.46 -11.01 9.43
C GLN A 137 11.55 -11.14 7.91
#